data_AF-A0A8T3Y1Z8-F1
#
_entry.id   AF-A0A8T3Y1Z8-F1
#
_cell.length_a   1.000
_cell.length_b   1.000
_cell.length_c   1.000
_cell.angle_alpha   90.00
_cell.angle_beta   90.00
_cell.angle_gamma   90.00
#
_symmetry.space_group_name_H-M   'P 1'
#
loop_
_entity.id
_entity.type
_entity.pdbx_description
1 polymer ?
#
loop_
_entity_poly.entity_id
_entity_poly.type
_entity_poly.pdbx_seq_one_letter_code
_entity_poly.pdbx_strand_id
1 'polypeptide(L)'
;MFRINVGSKNPAKVEAVREVLESYDFLKPFEMNYFDVFSGVREQPIGFDEIVLGSRNRAKNSFLNCDYSIGLESGIFLLPHSGSSYFDVCSCAIYDGKDFYLGISEAFEIPKKLSDLIRDENFDLSRATRKAGLTSSEKIGNEKGIINILSGGRFTRGEQIKKSLQTALMRLENPRYYK
;
A
#
# COMPACT_ATOMS: atom_id res chain seq x y z
N MET A 1 -3.95 25.45 -5.33
CA MET A 1 -4.00 24.13 -5.98
C MET A 1 -2.84 23.33 -5.44
N PHE A 2 -3.11 22.23 -4.74
CA PHE A 2 -2.07 21.34 -4.22
C PHE A 2 -1.45 20.52 -5.34
N ARG A 3 -0.14 20.36 -5.33
CA ARG A 3 0.58 19.41 -6.16
C ARG A 3 0.87 18.17 -5.33
N ILE A 4 0.32 17.04 -5.73
CA ILE A 4 0.44 15.78 -5.00
C ILE A 4 1.10 14.74 -5.90
N ASN A 5 2.26 14.25 -5.48
CA ASN A 5 2.98 13.22 -6.21
C ASN A 5 2.70 11.84 -5.64
N VAL A 6 2.61 10.81 -6.47
CA VAL A 6 2.44 9.41 -6.05
C VAL A 6 3.65 8.59 -6.49
N GLY A 7 4.32 7.93 -5.55
CA GLY A 7 5.48 7.07 -5.80
C GLY A 7 5.13 5.70 -6.37
N SER A 8 4.21 5.62 -7.33
CA SER A 8 3.88 4.39 -8.06
C SER A 8 3.20 4.68 -9.41
N LYS A 9 3.48 3.85 -10.42
CA LYS A 9 2.72 3.81 -11.69
C LYS A 9 1.68 2.68 -11.76
N ASN A 10 1.45 1.95 -10.66
CA ASN A 10 0.44 0.90 -10.64
C ASN A 10 -0.96 1.54 -10.79
N PRO A 11 -1.74 1.19 -11.82
CA PRO A 11 -3.04 1.83 -12.07
C PRO A 11 -4.01 1.72 -10.88
N ALA A 12 -4.05 0.57 -10.20
CA ALA A 12 -4.92 0.38 -9.03
C ALA A 12 -4.52 1.26 -7.84
N LYS A 13 -3.21 1.49 -7.63
CA LYS A 13 -2.72 2.42 -6.61
C LYS A 13 -3.05 3.87 -6.97
N VAL A 14 -2.77 4.27 -8.21
CA VAL A 14 -3.02 5.64 -8.68
C VAL A 14 -4.50 6.00 -8.60
N GLU A 15 -5.38 5.09 -9.04
CA GLU A 15 -6.81 5.29 -8.97
C GLU A 15 -7.32 5.34 -7.53
N ALA A 16 -6.87 4.43 -6.66
CA ALA A 16 -7.23 4.45 -5.25
C ALA A 16 -6.83 5.76 -4.55
N VAL A 17 -5.64 6.30 -4.86
CA VAL A 17 -5.21 7.60 -4.33
C VAL A 17 -6.10 8.72 -4.85
N ARG A 18 -6.37 8.77 -6.16
CA ARG A 18 -7.22 9.79 -6.78
C ARG A 18 -8.60 9.85 -6.12
N GLU A 19 -9.28 8.71 -6.05
CA GLU A 19 -10.63 8.63 -5.46
C GLU A 19 -10.66 9.11 -4.01
N VAL A 20 -9.63 8.78 -3.22
CA VAL A 20 -9.53 9.27 -1.84
C VAL A 20 -9.30 10.77 -1.82
N LEU A 21 -8.32 11.30 -2.56
CA LEU A 21 -8.06 12.74 -2.57
C LEU A 21 -9.28 13.57 -3.02
N GLU A 22 -10.07 13.05 -3.95
CA GLU A 22 -11.33 13.66 -4.38
C GLU A 22 -12.41 13.70 -3.28
N SER A 23 -12.31 12.86 -2.24
CA SER A 23 -13.24 12.89 -1.10
C SER A 23 -12.82 13.83 0.03
N TYR A 24 -11.67 14.51 -0.05
CA TYR A 24 -11.17 15.40 1.00
C TYR A 24 -11.06 16.86 0.52
N ASP A 25 -11.98 17.71 0.97
CA ASP A 25 -12.09 19.09 0.49
C ASP A 25 -10.88 19.98 0.86
N PHE A 26 -10.19 19.71 1.97
CA PHE A 26 -9.02 20.49 2.38
C PHE A 26 -7.81 20.29 1.44
N LEU A 27 -7.84 19.28 0.57
CA LEU A 27 -6.83 19.02 -0.45
C LEU A 27 -7.26 19.54 -1.83
N LYS A 28 -8.45 20.14 -1.97
CA LYS A 28 -8.93 20.66 -3.25
C LYS A 28 -8.61 22.15 -3.45
N PRO A 29 -8.40 22.59 -4.72
CA PRO A 29 -8.15 21.75 -5.89
C PRO A 29 -6.74 21.12 -5.82
N PHE A 30 -6.55 19.94 -6.40
CA PHE A 30 -5.24 19.31 -6.54
C PHE A 30 -4.92 18.92 -7.99
N GLU A 31 -3.63 18.82 -8.28
CA GLU A 31 -3.04 18.17 -9.44
C GLU A 31 -2.25 16.96 -8.94
N MET A 32 -2.45 15.80 -9.57
CA MET A 32 -1.78 14.56 -9.18
C MET A 32 -0.81 14.06 -10.26
N ASN A 33 0.46 13.91 -9.90
CA ASN A 33 1.51 13.32 -10.73
C ASN A 33 1.94 11.97 -10.16
N TYR A 34 2.44 11.07 -11.01
CA TYR A 34 2.86 9.73 -10.58
C TYR A 34 4.22 9.33 -11.16
N PHE A 35 5.05 8.79 -10.30
CA PHE A 35 6.46 8.50 -10.58
C PHE A 35 6.75 7.02 -10.35
N ASP A 36 7.59 6.46 -11.21
CA ASP A 36 8.17 5.15 -10.96
C ASP A 36 9.43 5.36 -10.12
N VAL A 37 9.38 4.96 -8.85
CA VAL A 37 10.44 5.20 -7.88
C VAL A 37 10.75 3.92 -7.12
N PHE A 38 12.03 3.73 -6.81
CA PHE A 38 12.49 2.58 -6.05
C PHE A 38 12.07 2.69 -4.58
N SER A 39 11.62 1.57 -3.99
CA SER A 39 11.24 1.50 -2.58
C SER A 39 12.43 1.29 -1.63
N GLY A 40 13.59 0.90 -2.14
CA GLY A 40 14.76 0.61 -1.28
C GLY A 40 14.64 -0.70 -0.49
N VAL A 41 13.59 -1.49 -0.71
CA VAL A 41 13.30 -2.75 -0.01
C VAL A 41 13.00 -3.87 -1.02
N ARG A 42 12.75 -5.09 -0.55
CA ARG A 42 12.43 -6.23 -1.43
C ARG A 42 11.16 -5.98 -2.25
N GLU A 43 11.07 -6.64 -3.41
CA GLU A 43 9.87 -6.60 -4.27
C GLU A 43 8.62 -7.10 -3.54
N GLN A 44 8.79 -8.14 -2.72
CA GLN A 44 7.80 -8.59 -1.74
C GLN A 44 8.34 -8.31 -0.33
N PRO A 45 8.01 -7.16 0.28
CA PRO A 45 8.40 -6.84 1.64
C PRO A 45 7.89 -7.92 2.62
N ILE A 46 8.78 -8.33 3.53
CA ILE A 46 8.47 -9.29 4.59
C ILE A 46 8.86 -8.67 5.93
N GLY A 47 7.87 -8.44 6.78
CA GLY A 47 8.01 -7.77 8.06
C GLY A 47 7.48 -6.34 8.02
N PHE A 48 6.90 -5.91 9.14
CA PHE A 48 6.22 -4.62 9.23
C PHE A 48 7.17 -3.43 9.02
N ASP A 49 8.39 -3.51 9.55
CA ASP A 49 9.41 -2.48 9.38
C ASP A 49 9.78 -2.25 7.91
N GLU A 50 9.94 -3.32 7.14
CA GLU A 50 10.28 -3.25 5.72
C GLU A 50 9.13 -2.64 4.90
N ILE A 51 7.89 -3.00 5.23
CA ILE A 51 6.69 -2.45 4.59
C ILE A 51 6.59 -0.94 4.82
N VAL A 52 6.77 -0.49 6.07
CA VAL A 52 6.72 0.94 6.41
C VAL A 52 7.92 1.69 5.81
N LEU A 53 9.11 1.10 5.80
CA LEU A 53 10.28 1.70 5.17
C LEU A 53 10.07 1.88 3.66
N GLY A 54 9.51 0.88 2.98
CA GLY A 54 9.19 0.93 1.55
C GLY A 54 8.23 2.07 1.21
N SER A 55 7.14 2.22 1.97
CA SER A 55 6.17 3.29 1.75
C SER A 55 6.80 4.68 1.96
N ARG A 56 7.61 4.84 3.03
CA ARG A 56 8.35 6.09 3.29
C ARG A 56 9.34 6.44 2.19
N ASN A 57 10.10 5.45 1.71
CA ASN A 57 11.09 5.66 0.64
C ASN A 57 10.41 6.05 -0.66
N ARG A 58 9.28 5.41 -1.02
CA ARG A 58 8.50 5.81 -2.21
C ARG A 58 7.97 7.23 -2.10
N ALA A 59 7.45 7.62 -0.95
CA ALA A 59 6.99 9.00 -0.72
C ALA A 59 8.16 9.98 -0.88
N LYS A 60 9.27 9.75 -0.17
CA LYS A 60 10.45 10.62 -0.22
C LYS A 60 11.05 10.75 -1.61
N ASN A 61 11.20 9.64 -2.33
CA ASN A 61 11.79 9.60 -3.68
C ASN A 61 10.88 10.23 -4.75
N SER A 62 9.60 10.46 -4.44
CA SER A 62 8.65 11.15 -5.33
C SER A 62 8.36 12.59 -4.88
N PHE A 63 9.02 13.11 -3.84
CA PHE A 63 8.85 14.48 -3.38
C PHE A 63 9.66 15.47 -4.24
N LEU A 64 9.05 15.91 -5.34
CA LEU A 64 9.68 16.76 -6.36
C LEU A 64 8.72 17.87 -6.76
N ASN A 65 9.04 19.13 -6.40
CA ASN A 65 8.26 20.32 -6.74
C ASN A 65 6.75 20.18 -6.41
N CYS A 66 6.43 19.55 -5.27
CA CYS A 66 5.08 19.26 -4.83
C CYS A 66 4.86 19.69 -3.37
N ASP A 67 3.60 19.76 -2.95
CA ASP A 67 3.23 20.07 -1.57
C ASP A 67 3.21 18.79 -0.71
N TYR A 68 2.75 17.68 -1.30
CA TYR A 68 2.77 16.36 -0.67
C TYR A 68 3.24 15.31 -1.66
N SER A 69 3.87 14.25 -1.16
CA SER A 69 4.07 13.01 -1.90
C SER A 69 3.56 11.80 -1.13
N ILE A 70 3.06 10.80 -1.85
CA ILE A 70 2.39 9.62 -1.30
C ILE A 70 3.14 8.37 -1.74
N GLY A 71 3.55 7.56 -0.79
CA GLY A 71 4.14 6.24 -1.01
C GLY A 71 3.23 5.15 -0.46
N LEU A 72 3.06 4.08 -1.24
CA LEU A 72 2.22 2.94 -0.89
C LEU A 72 3.02 1.64 -1.07
N GLU A 73 3.11 0.83 -0.01
CA GLU A 73 3.79 -0.46 -0.05
C GLU A 73 2.91 -1.54 0.56
N SER A 74 2.66 -2.61 -0.19
CA SER A 74 1.99 -3.80 0.33
C SER A 74 3.06 -4.84 0.64
N GLY A 75 2.86 -5.61 1.70
CA GLY A 75 3.73 -6.74 2.02
C GLY A 75 3.08 -7.66 3.02
N ILE A 76 3.85 -8.64 3.48
CA ILE A 76 3.38 -9.60 4.47
C ILE A 76 4.17 -9.49 5.77
N PHE A 77 3.55 -9.77 6.91
CA PHE A 77 4.22 -9.78 8.20
C PHE A 77 3.69 -10.91 9.09
N LEU A 78 4.52 -11.40 10.01
CA LEU A 78 4.08 -12.33 11.05
C LEU A 78 3.26 -11.56 12.08
N LEU A 79 2.01 -11.98 12.29
CA LEU A 79 1.20 -11.41 13.35
C LEU A 79 1.51 -12.13 14.68
N PRO A 80 1.84 -11.41 15.76
CA PRO A 80 2.03 -12.05 17.07
C PRO A 80 0.79 -12.84 17.50
N HIS A 81 1.00 -13.99 18.14
CA HIS A 81 -0.05 -14.91 18.62
C HIS A 81 -0.92 -15.56 17.53
N SER A 82 -0.53 -15.51 16.25
CA SER A 82 -1.28 -16.13 15.14
C SER A 82 -0.87 -17.57 14.79
N GLY A 83 0.02 -18.20 15.56
CA GLY A 83 0.51 -19.55 15.23
C GLY A 83 1.49 -19.60 14.04
N SER A 84 2.25 -18.51 13.82
CA SER A 84 3.19 -18.31 12.69
C SER A 84 2.54 -17.96 11.35
N SER A 85 1.29 -17.50 11.37
CA SER A 85 0.61 -17.05 10.17
C SER A 85 1.08 -15.67 9.72
N TYR A 86 1.23 -15.54 8.41
CA TYR A 86 1.53 -14.28 7.75
C TYR A 86 0.24 -13.55 7.37
N PHE A 87 0.26 -12.24 7.52
CA PHE A 87 -0.82 -11.34 7.18
C PHE A 87 -0.35 -10.37 6.10
N ASP A 88 -1.17 -10.16 5.07
CA ASP A 88 -0.96 -9.10 4.08
C ASP A 88 -1.52 -7.79 4.60
N VAL A 89 -0.80 -6.69 4.36
CA VAL A 89 -1.19 -5.33 4.72
C VAL A 89 -0.61 -4.32 3.74
N CYS A 90 -1.22 -3.14 3.66
CA CYS A 90 -0.71 -1.99 2.92
C CYS A 90 -0.34 -0.86 3.88
N SER A 91 0.88 -0.34 3.77
CA SER A 91 1.31 0.91 4.41
C SER A 91 1.22 2.07 3.42
N CYS A 92 0.71 3.19 3.90
CA CYS A 92 0.76 4.49 3.26
C CYS A 92 1.66 5.44 4.05
N ALA A 93 2.47 6.21 3.33
CA ALA A 93 3.23 7.33 3.87
C ALA A 93 2.95 8.58 3.03
N ILE A 94 2.47 9.64 3.67
CA ILE A 94 2.41 10.99 3.09
C ILE A 94 3.63 11.74 3.61
N TYR A 95 4.35 12.43 2.73
CA TYR A 95 5.50 13.26 3.07
C TYR A 95 5.26 14.70 2.60
N ASP A 96 5.46 15.66 3.50
CA ASP A 96 5.25 17.11 3.24
C ASP A 96 6.56 17.88 3.03
N GLY A 97 7.69 17.16 2.91
CA GLY A 97 9.02 17.75 2.82
C GLY A 97 9.77 17.80 4.15
N LYS A 98 9.07 17.60 5.28
CA LYS A 98 9.63 17.62 6.63
C LYS A 98 9.26 16.39 7.44
N ASP A 99 7.96 16.10 7.53
CA ASP A 99 7.36 15.09 8.37
C ASP A 99 6.68 13.99 7.54
N PHE A 100 6.49 12.83 8.16
CA PHE A 100 5.73 11.72 7.60
C PHE A 100 4.42 11.53 8.34
N TYR A 101 3.34 11.32 7.57
CA TYR A 101 2.02 10.92 8.05
C TYR A 101 1.80 9.48 7.59
N LEU A 102 1.72 8.55 8.54
CA LEU A 102 1.64 7.12 8.25
C LEU A 102 0.22 6.62 8.47
N GLY A 103 -0.21 5.74 7.57
CA GLY A 103 -1.47 5.02 7.67
C GLY A 103 -1.27 3.56 7.26
N ILE A 104 -2.09 2.69 7.82
CA ILE A 104 -2.01 1.24 7.65
C ILE A 104 -3.42 0.76 7.35
N SER A 105 -3.57 -0.10 6.34
CA SER A 105 -4.86 -0.72 6.02
C SER A 105 -5.22 -1.79 7.05
N GLU A 106 -6.43 -2.32 6.98
CA GLU A 106 -6.70 -3.64 7.53
C GLU A 106 -5.73 -4.69 6.97
N ALA A 107 -5.41 -5.65 7.82
CA ALA A 107 -4.59 -6.80 7.49
C ALA A 107 -5.45 -8.06 7.43
N PHE A 108 -5.07 -9.02 6.58
CA PHE A 108 -5.76 -10.31 6.47
C PHE A 108 -4.76 -11.46 6.39
N GLU A 109 -5.14 -12.60 6.95
CA GLU A 109 -4.30 -13.80 6.92
C GLU A 109 -4.21 -14.36 5.49
N ILE A 110 -2.99 -14.66 5.04
CA ILE A 110 -2.79 -15.37 3.77
C ILE A 110 -2.69 -16.87 4.02
N PRO A 111 -3.17 -17.72 3.09
CA PRO A 111 -3.00 -19.16 3.21
C PRO A 111 -1.52 -19.54 3.39
N LYS A 112 -1.23 -20.47 4.31
CA LYS A 112 0.13 -20.91 4.64
C LYS A 112 0.96 -21.28 3.39
N LYS A 113 0.33 -21.94 2.42
CA LYS A 113 0.96 -22.30 1.14
C LYS A 113 1.57 -21.09 0.41
N LEU A 114 0.94 -19.92 0.50
CA LEU A 114 1.46 -18.70 -0.12
C LEU A 114 2.66 -18.14 0.64
N SER A 115 2.59 -18.09 1.97
CA SER A 115 3.74 -17.66 2.77
C SER A 115 4.94 -18.59 2.62
N ASP A 116 4.71 -19.90 2.49
CA ASP A 116 5.77 -20.88 2.22
C ASP A 116 6.42 -20.61 0.85
N LEU A 117 5.61 -20.43 -0.22
CA LEU A 117 6.14 -20.09 -1.56
C LEU A 117 6.91 -18.77 -1.59
N ILE A 118 6.45 -17.74 -0.86
CA ILE A 118 7.13 -16.45 -0.78
C ILE A 118 8.49 -16.60 -0.10
N ARG A 119 8.56 -17.36 1.00
CA ARG A 119 9.78 -17.55 1.78
C ARG A 119 10.78 -18.49 1.13
N ASP A 120 10.30 -19.61 0.60
CA ASP A 120 11.15 -20.72 0.19
C ASP A 120 11.55 -20.61 -1.29
N GLU A 121 10.69 -20.01 -2.14
CA GLU A 121 10.96 -19.81 -3.57
C GLU A 121 11.21 -18.33 -3.94
N ASN A 122 11.25 -17.42 -2.96
CA ASN A 122 11.44 -15.97 -3.16
C ASN A 122 10.43 -15.38 -4.16
N PHE A 123 9.19 -15.86 -4.11
CA PHE A 123 8.11 -15.35 -4.95
C PHE A 123 7.51 -14.08 -4.37
N ASP A 124 7.02 -13.20 -5.24
CA ASP A 124 6.02 -12.21 -4.85
C ASP A 124 4.65 -12.88 -4.64
N LEU A 125 3.75 -12.17 -3.95
CA LEU A 125 2.42 -12.69 -3.64
C LEU A 125 1.62 -13.02 -4.90
N SER A 126 1.79 -12.31 -6.01
CA SER A 126 1.09 -12.62 -7.28
C SER A 126 1.58 -13.95 -7.87
N ARG A 127 2.90 -14.17 -7.93
CA ARG A 127 3.52 -15.43 -8.37
C ARG A 127 3.13 -16.59 -7.46
N ALA A 128 3.16 -16.39 -6.14
CA ALA A 128 2.73 -17.39 -5.17
C ALA A 128 1.25 -17.75 -5.37
N THR A 129 0.37 -16.76 -5.57
CA THR A 129 -1.07 -16.96 -5.80
C THR A 129 -1.32 -17.78 -7.07
N ARG A 130 -0.61 -17.46 -8.16
CA ARG A 130 -0.70 -18.21 -9.43
C ARG A 130 -0.18 -19.63 -9.28
N LYS A 131 1.01 -19.81 -8.68
CA LYS A 131 1.60 -21.13 -8.43
C LYS A 131 0.73 -22.01 -7.54
N ALA A 132 0.01 -21.41 -6.59
CA ALA A 132 -0.91 -22.12 -5.73
C ALA A 132 -2.21 -22.56 -6.43
N GLY A 133 -2.47 -22.09 -7.66
CA GLY A 133 -3.67 -22.41 -8.43
C GLY A 133 -4.89 -21.55 -8.08
N LEU A 134 -4.69 -20.43 -7.38
CA LEU A 134 -5.78 -19.54 -6.96
C LEU A 134 -6.20 -18.55 -8.05
N THR A 135 -5.34 -18.31 -9.03
CA THR A 135 -5.63 -17.42 -10.16
C THR A 135 -4.81 -17.82 -11.39
N SER A 136 -5.33 -17.49 -12.58
CA SER A 136 -4.59 -17.53 -13.84
C SER A 136 -3.90 -16.19 -14.17
N SER A 137 -4.27 -15.10 -13.50
CA SER A 137 -3.69 -13.78 -13.74
C SER A 137 -2.20 -13.73 -13.39
N GLU A 138 -1.39 -13.18 -14.29
CA GLU A 138 0.03 -12.95 -14.05
C GLU A 138 0.29 -11.76 -13.14
N LYS A 139 -0.66 -10.81 -13.06
CA LYS A 139 -0.52 -9.54 -12.33
C LYS A 139 -1.77 -9.23 -11.52
N ILE A 140 -2.25 -10.21 -10.74
CA ILE A 140 -3.42 -10.03 -9.87
C ILE A 140 -3.28 -8.84 -8.91
N GLY A 141 -2.04 -8.45 -8.56
CA GLY A 141 -1.75 -7.25 -7.78
C GLY A 141 -2.02 -5.90 -8.48
N ASN A 142 -2.24 -5.90 -9.80
CA ASN A 142 -2.71 -4.74 -10.56
C ASN A 142 -4.23 -4.73 -10.75
N GLU A 143 -4.92 -5.78 -10.29
CA GLU A 143 -6.36 -5.96 -10.40
C GLU A 143 -7.00 -5.84 -9.00
N LYS A 144 -8.04 -6.65 -8.71
CA LYS A 144 -8.71 -6.66 -7.41
C LYS A 144 -7.91 -7.33 -6.29
N GLY A 145 -6.76 -7.96 -6.60
CA GLY A 145 -5.86 -8.60 -5.65
C GLY A 145 -6.37 -9.93 -5.07
N ILE A 146 -5.47 -10.65 -4.39
CA ILE A 146 -5.81 -11.92 -3.74
C ILE A 146 -6.89 -11.76 -2.66
N ILE A 147 -6.95 -10.63 -1.97
CA ILE A 147 -7.99 -10.31 -0.99
C ILE A 147 -9.40 -10.47 -1.58
N ASN A 148 -9.57 -10.21 -2.89
CA ASN A 148 -10.84 -10.41 -3.57
C ASN A 148 -11.20 -11.88 -3.75
N ILE A 149 -10.20 -12.72 -4.04
CA ILE A 149 -10.39 -14.17 -4.15
C ILE A 149 -10.74 -14.74 -2.78
N LEU A 150 -9.96 -14.42 -1.75
CA LEU A 150 -10.14 -14.97 -0.40
C LEU A 150 -11.42 -14.47 0.28
N SER A 151 -11.87 -13.26 -0.04
CA SER A 151 -13.13 -12.71 0.51
C SER A 151 -14.39 -13.14 -0.26
N GLY A 152 -14.24 -13.92 -1.35
CA GLY A 152 -15.36 -14.28 -2.23
C GLY A 152 -15.98 -13.07 -2.93
N GLY A 153 -15.15 -12.10 -3.33
CA GLY A 153 -15.56 -10.92 -4.08
C GLY A 153 -15.97 -9.70 -3.24
N ARG A 154 -16.01 -9.82 -1.90
CA ARG A 154 -16.56 -8.79 -0.99
C ARG A 154 -15.61 -7.63 -0.69
N PHE A 155 -14.32 -7.85 -0.89
CA PHE A 155 -13.28 -6.87 -0.59
C PHE A 155 -12.26 -6.82 -1.73
N THR A 156 -11.71 -5.66 -2.01
CA THR A 156 -10.75 -5.47 -3.11
C THR A 156 -9.46 -4.83 -2.60
N ARG A 157 -8.37 -5.06 -3.33
CA ARG A 157 -7.09 -4.40 -3.09
C ARG A 157 -7.18 -2.88 -3.18
N GLY A 158 -8.03 -2.38 -4.09
CA GLY A 158 -8.30 -0.95 -4.21
C GLY A 158 -8.84 -0.38 -2.90
N GLU A 159 -9.86 -1.02 -2.31
CA GLU A 159 -10.41 -0.63 -1.01
C GLU A 159 -9.35 -0.68 0.10
N GLN A 160 -8.52 -1.73 0.12
CA GLN A 160 -7.42 -1.86 1.09
C GLN A 160 -6.45 -0.68 1.02
N ILE A 161 -6.04 -0.29 -0.19
CA ILE A 161 -5.16 0.86 -0.42
C ILE A 161 -5.84 2.16 0.01
N LYS A 162 -7.14 2.33 -0.29
CA LYS A 162 -7.87 3.52 0.15
C LYS A 162 -7.87 3.66 1.66
N LYS A 163 -8.00 2.54 2.40
CA LYS A 163 -7.97 2.54 3.88
C LYS A 163 -6.61 2.92 4.46
N SER A 164 -5.50 2.49 3.86
CA SER A 164 -4.18 2.95 4.32
C SER A 164 -3.98 4.45 4.10
N LEU A 165 -4.46 5.02 2.99
CA LEU A 165 -4.38 6.47 2.76
C LEU A 165 -5.33 7.26 3.68
N GLN A 166 -6.57 6.80 3.86
CA GLN A 166 -7.54 7.45 4.75
C GLN A 166 -7.03 7.52 6.19
N THR A 167 -6.39 6.47 6.70
CA THR A 167 -5.78 6.47 8.04
C THR A 167 -4.57 7.40 8.12
N ALA A 168 -3.76 7.51 7.06
CA ALA A 168 -2.64 8.47 7.01
C ALA A 168 -3.13 9.92 7.05
N LEU A 169 -4.25 10.20 6.37
CA LEU A 169 -4.86 11.53 6.30
C LEU A 169 -5.45 12.00 7.64
N MET A 170 -5.80 11.10 8.57
CA MET A 170 -6.39 11.48 9.86
C MET A 170 -5.53 12.48 10.63
N ARG A 171 -4.21 12.25 10.68
CA ARG A 171 -3.26 13.17 11.33
C ARG A 171 -3.10 14.47 10.55
N LEU A 172 -3.02 14.38 9.23
CA LEU A 172 -2.83 15.55 8.37
C LEU A 172 -4.05 16.49 8.42
N GLU A 173 -5.25 15.94 8.41
CA GLU A 173 -6.52 16.68 8.47
C GLU A 173 -6.80 17.26 9.86
N ASN A 174 -6.37 16.56 10.92
CA ASN A 174 -6.73 16.91 12.30
C ASN A 174 -5.51 17.24 13.18
N PRO A 175 -4.61 18.18 12.80
CA PRO A 175 -3.36 18.42 13.50
C PRO A 175 -3.54 18.81 14.97
N ARG A 176 -4.70 19.38 15.33
CA ARG A 176 -5.06 19.74 16.72
C ARG A 176 -5.01 18.57 17.72
N TYR A 177 -5.20 17.33 17.26
CA TYR A 177 -5.20 16.14 18.12
C TYR A 177 -3.82 15.48 18.26
N TYR A 178 -2.81 15.93 17.49
CA TYR A 178 -1.50 15.28 17.38
C TYR A 178 -0.35 16.23 17.75
N LYS A 179 -0.54 17.02 18.81
CA LYS A 179 0.46 17.95 19.35
C LYS A 179 1.62 17.24 20.04
#